data_AF-A0A2G5XFW3-F1
#
_entry.id   AF-A0A2G5XFW3-F1
#
_cell.length_a   1.000
_cell.length_b   1.000
_cell.length_c   1.000
_cell.angle_alpha   90.00
_cell.angle_beta   90.00
_cell.angle_gamma   90.00
#
_symmetry.space_group_name_H-M   'P 1'
#
loop_
_entity.id
_entity.type
_entity.pdbx_description
1 polymer ?
#
loop_
_entity_poly.entity_id
_entity_poly.type
_entity_poly.pdbx_seq_one_letter_code
_entity_poly.pdbx_strand_id
1 'polypeptide(L)' 'MWKVCRFAHKRELEIEKLRQQLIHVAQEYGMQSENTIKLSCKLDVLINEYENNKVEKEV' A
#
# COMPACT_ATOMS: atom_id res chain seq x y z
N MET A 1 1.97 0.30 -26.52
CA MET A 1 2.78 0.84 -25.41
C MET A 1 1.96 1.66 -24.37
N TRP A 2 0.65 1.44 -24.18
CA TRP A 2 -0.21 2.33 -23.35
C TRP A 2 -0.85 1.67 -22.12
N LYS A 3 -0.63 0.36 -21.89
CA LYS A 3 -1.25 -0.37 -20.77
C LYS A 3 -0.45 -0.29 -19.45
N VAL A 4 0.86 -0.01 -19.52
CA VAL A 4 1.76 -0.08 -18.36
C VAL A 4 1.51 1.08 -17.38
N CYS A 5 1.28 2.30 -17.88
CA CYS A 5 1.03 3.48 -17.03
C CYS A 5 -0.27 3.36 -16.20
N ARG A 6 -1.30 2.66 -16.69
CA ARG A 6 -2.61 2.60 -16.02
C ARG A 6 -2.60 1.64 -14.81
N PHE A 7 -1.78 0.59 -14.87
CA PHE A 7 -1.69 -0.42 -13.79
C PHE A 7 -0.84 0.05 -12.61
N ALA A 8 0.28 0.74 -12.87
CA ALA A 8 1.10 1.34 -11.82
C ALA A 8 0.30 2.36 -11.01
N HIS A 9 -0.44 3.24 -11.71
CA HIS A 9 -1.27 4.26 -11.09
C HIS A 9 -2.37 3.68 -10.18
N LYS A 10 -2.96 2.53 -10.54
CA LYS A 10 -4.00 1.90 -9.72
C LYS A 10 -3.45 1.36 -8.39
N ARG A 11 -2.29 0.69 -8.43
CA ARG A 11 -1.66 0.15 -7.21
C ARG A 11 -1.12 1.26 -6.30
N GLU A 12 -0.53 2.29 -6.88
CA GLU A 12 -0.10 3.49 -6.12
C GLU A 12 -1.27 4.18 -5.41
N LEU A 13 -2.42 4.29 -6.09
CA LEU A 13 -3.63 4.86 -5.48
C LEU A 13 -4.16 3.99 -4.33
N GLU A 14 -4.10 2.66 -4.46
CA GLU A 14 -4.51 1.73 -3.40
C GLU A 14 -3.59 1.81 -2.18
N ILE A 15 -2.28 1.94 -2.39
CA ILE A 15 -1.28 2.17 -1.33
C ILE A 15 -1.58 3.48 -0.60
N GLU A 16 -1.82 4.58 -1.33
CA GLU A 16 -2.09 5.87 -0.70
C GLU A 16 -3.41 5.85 0.09
N LYS A 17 -4.46 5.21 -0.42
CA LYS A 17 -5.71 5.03 0.34
C LYS A 17 -5.50 4.27 1.65
N LEU A 18 -4.73 3.19 1.61
CA LEU A 18 -4.40 2.41 2.80
C LEU A 18 -3.54 3.19 3.80
N ARG A 19 -2.62 4.04 3.32
CA ARG A 19 -1.85 4.96 4.17
C ARG A 19 -2.76 5.93 4.91
N GLN A 20 -3.69 6.57 4.20
CA GLN A 20 -4.65 7.50 4.82
C GLN A 20 -5.52 6.79 5.87
N GLN A 21 -5.99 5.57 5.56
CA GLN A 21 -6.75 4.76 6.52
C GLN A 21 -5.92 4.39 7.75
N LEU A 22 -4.66 4.00 7.58
CA LEU A 22 -3.76 3.67 8.68
C LEU A 22 -3.54 4.87 9.59
N ILE A 23 -3.28 6.06 9.01
CA ILE A 23 -3.09 7.30 9.77
C ILE A 23 -4.34 7.61 10.58
N HIS A 24 -5.52 7.53 9.97
CA HIS A 24 -6.77 7.80 10.66
C HIS A 24 -7.02 6.82 11.82
N VAL A 25 -6.83 5.51 11.58
CA VAL A 25 -7.00 4.49 12.63
C VAL A 25 -5.94 4.62 13.73
N ALA A 26 -4.71 4.98 13.39
CA ALA A 26 -3.66 5.25 14.37
C ALA A 26 -3.96 6.48 15.23
N GLN A 27 -4.59 7.51 14.67
CA GLN A 27 -5.05 8.70 15.40
C GLN A 27 -6.23 8.38 16.33
N GLU A 28 -7.18 7.58 15.87
CA GLU A 28 -8.40 7.22 16.62
C GLU A 28 -8.13 6.20 17.73
N TYR A 29 -7.36 5.14 17.43
CA TYR A 29 -7.20 3.98 18.30
C TYR A 29 -5.77 3.79 18.84
N GLY A 30 -4.81 4.59 18.35
CA GLY A 30 -3.40 4.48 18.70
C GLY A 30 -2.62 3.48 17.82
N MET A 31 -1.30 3.65 17.77
CA MET A 31 -0.38 2.80 16.99
C MET A 31 -0.37 1.34 17.43
N GLN A 32 -0.64 1.07 18.71
CA GLN A 32 -0.64 -0.29 19.28
C GLN A 32 -1.99 -0.99 19.17
N SER A 33 -3.02 -0.35 18.62
CA SER A 33 -4.30 -1.01 18.42
C SER A 33 -4.14 -2.16 17.42
N GLU A 34 -4.83 -3.27 17.67
CA GLU A 34 -4.82 -4.43 16.77
C GLU A 34 -5.25 -4.03 15.34
N ASN A 35 -6.17 -3.07 15.22
CA ASN A 35 -6.64 -2.55 13.94
C ASN A 35 -5.54 -1.80 13.20
N THR A 36 -4.77 -0.95 13.89
CA THR A 36 -3.63 -0.23 13.32
C THR A 36 -2.53 -1.20 12.88
N ILE A 37 -2.22 -2.21 13.70
CA ILE A 37 -1.20 -3.23 13.38
C ILE A 37 -1.62 -4.03 12.15
N LYS A 38 -2.87 -4.52 12.08
CA LYS A 38 -3.40 -5.25 10.92
C LYS A 38 -3.34 -4.42 9.65
N LEU A 39 -3.71 -3.13 9.72
CA LEU A 39 -3.62 -2.21 8.59
C LEU A 39 -2.18 -1.95 8.16
N SER A 40 -1.24 -1.81 9.10
CA SER A 40 0.18 -1.61 8.81
C SER A 40 0.77 -2.82 8.09
N CYS A 41 0.52 -4.03 8.59
CA CYS A 41 0.98 -5.25 7.94
C CYS A 41 0.40 -5.39 6.52
N LYS A 42 -0.87 -5.05 6.32
CA LYS A 42 -1.50 -5.10 5.00
C LYS A 42 -0.89 -4.08 4.03
N LEU A 43 -0.56 -2.89 4.52
CA LEU A 43 0.12 -1.87 3.73
C LEU A 43 1.53 -2.33 3.33
N ASP A 44 2.30 -2.90 4.25
CA ASP A 44 3.65 -3.39 3.97
C ASP A 44 3.65 -4.50 2.90
N VAL A 45 2.71 -5.45 2.97
CA VAL A 45 2.57 -6.49 1.94
C VAL A 45 2.29 -5.87 0.57
N LEU A 46 1.38 -4.89 0.49
CA LEU A 46 1.05 -4.22 -0.78
C LEU A 46 2.21 -3.42 -1.36
N ILE A 47 3.01 -2.76 -0.52
CA ILE A 47 4.22 -2.06 -0.94
C ILE A 47 5.23 -3.06 -1.48
N ASN A 48 5.51 -4.14 -0.75
CA ASN A 48 6.44 -5.18 -1.17
C ASN A 48 6.00 -5.83 -2.50
N GLU A 49 4.71 -6.14 -2.65
CA GLU A 49 4.17 -6.65 -3.91
C GLU A 49 4.34 -5.64 -5.05
N TYR A 50 4.12 -4.36 -4.79
CA TYR A 50 4.31 -3.33 -5.81
C TYR A 50 5.77 -3.18 -6.24
N GLU A 51 6.69 -3.17 -5.29
CA GLU A 51 8.13 -3.07 -5.53
C GLU A 51 8.67 -4.31 -6.26
N ASN A 52 8.31 -5.52 -5.83
CA ASN A 52 8.71 -6.76 -6.51
C ASN A 52 8.18 -6.82 -7.96
N ASN A 53 6.94 -6.39 -8.19
CA ASN A 53 6.37 -6.31 -9.55
C ASN A 53 6.99 -5.22 -10.42
N LYS A 54 7.69 -4.23 -9.85
CA LYS A 54 8.51 -3.26 -10.61
C LYS A 54 9.83 -3.88 -11.03
N VAL A 55 10.52 -4.59 -10.13
CA VAL A 55 11.81 -5.22 -10.39
C VAL A 55 11.72 -6.29 -11.49
N GLU A 56 10.64 -7.09 -11.51
CA GLU A 56 10.44 -8.12 -12.55
C GLU A 56 10.17 -7.56 -13.97
N LYS A 57 9.89 -6.26 -14.11
CA LYS A 57 9.66 -5.62 -15.43
C LYS A 57 10.89 -4.92 -16.01
N GLU A 58 11.97 -4.82 -15.24
CA GLU A 58 13.22 -4.18 -15.65
C GLU A 58 14.32 -5.20 -16.01
N VAL A 59 14.02 -6.51 -15.96
CA VAL A 59 14.91 -7.62 -16.37
C VAL A 59 14.49 -8.20 -17.72
#